data_AF-A0A2V6WH69-F1
#
_entry.id   AF-A0A2V6WH69-F1
#
_cell.length_a   1.000
_cell.length_b   1.000
_cell.length_c   1.000
_cell.angle_alpha   90.00
_cell.angle_beta   90.00
_cell.angle_gamma   90.00
#
_symmetry.space_group_name_H-M   'P 1'
#
loop_
_entity.id
_entity.type
_entity.pdbx_description
1 polymer ?
#
loop_
_entity_poly.entity_id
_entity_poly.type
_entity_poly.pdbx_seq_one_letter_code
_entity_poly.pdbx_strand_id
1 'polypeptide(L)'
;MDAANTARTACGVIVVVAIPRRNYSKTYEKVYPFSLTPKERKSEDALLEHQLSRKTVLRLLRRSLALTLVVCLLAPTGAVGQPTPGAPPPGVPQTPATPQTPRTPGAFAPLAPGRGDLYLGQQARNIAGPEYRLGPGDVLDVQIVGRLDVNRVQIVVDPEGSVALPPLGTIRVAGLSLLEANRVIAERARDIFRYADVSIAVISPRSFEVIVSGEVERPGTLQVVATQRLHEVILTTGGITPRGTARHVQVTREGTTREIDLLLFELKGDIAQNPFVREGMRINVPPRVAPVTLLGAVRRPGEYELGPGGSLRELLELTGGVSVAGAPADARLTRVGEDGRKETTSLDLRTLAPDADVPLRAGDAIYVPPLTSIQDVVEVRGAFNGTAESGKTQTQGKPTIVQRLELARGDRLRDVVVKAGGVASFADLHLAFVDRADAGPGQRIPVDLHRLLVEKDETQNIAIQNGDVVVVPVFEDKVYVVGEVKTPGAQDYRPDLTPREYLAAAGGPSSRAKMRAATVTFRNGRTYAMAEAPPVEPGAVVTVPEVAVKWWQDYVTIASFVASLVTAYTGIFILFNGPIKAN
;
A
#
# COMPACT_ATOMS: atom_id res chain seq x y z
N MET A 1 54.25 -55.72 20.01
CA MET A 1 55.71 -55.79 20.01
C MET A 1 56.23 -54.66 19.15
N ASP A 2 56.86 -53.71 19.82
CA ASP A 2 57.96 -52.83 19.41
C ASP A 2 57.86 -51.99 18.12
N ALA A 3 57.55 -50.71 18.37
CA ALA A 3 58.49 -49.59 18.34
C ALA A 3 59.46 -49.40 17.16
N ALA A 4 59.43 -48.15 16.67
CA ALA A 4 60.54 -47.26 16.31
C ALA A 4 60.52 -46.87 14.82
N ASN A 5 59.99 -45.72 14.44
CA ASN A 5 60.49 -44.35 14.64
C ASN A 5 61.64 -44.00 13.67
N THR A 6 61.55 -42.79 13.09
CA THR A 6 62.54 -41.89 12.43
C THR A 6 62.01 -41.42 11.07
N ALA A 7 61.23 -40.33 10.99
CA ALA A 7 61.60 -38.91 11.05
C ALA A 7 62.22 -38.35 9.75
N ARG A 8 61.54 -37.35 9.16
CA ARG A 8 62.15 -36.18 8.48
C ARG A 8 61.14 -35.03 8.26
N THR A 9 61.25 -34.05 9.16
CA THR A 9 61.34 -32.59 8.88
C THR A 9 60.08 -31.85 8.38
N ALA A 10 59.29 -31.18 9.22
CA ALA A 10 59.50 -29.92 9.97
C ALA A 10 59.56 -28.63 9.12
N CYS A 11 58.43 -27.92 9.02
CA CYS A 11 58.36 -26.46 9.16
C CYS A 11 56.89 -26.04 9.35
N GLY A 12 56.46 -25.94 10.60
CA GLY A 12 55.19 -25.34 11.01
C GLY A 12 55.51 -24.19 11.95
N VAL A 13 55.69 -22.99 11.40
CA VAL A 13 55.85 -21.76 12.16
C VAL A 13 54.47 -21.10 12.20
N ILE A 14 53.74 -21.27 13.30
CA ILE A 14 52.60 -20.40 13.64
C ILE A 14 53.19 -19.24 14.43
N VAL A 15 53.45 -18.12 13.73
CA VAL A 15 53.64 -16.82 14.36
C VAL A 15 52.25 -16.27 14.68
N VAL A 16 51.91 -16.26 15.96
CA VAL A 16 50.89 -15.38 16.53
C VAL A 16 51.65 -14.52 17.55
N VAL A 17 51.28 -13.22 17.64
CA VAL A 17 51.94 -12.10 18.38
C VAL A 17 52.76 -11.23 17.38
N ALA A 18 52.55 -9.92 17.16
CA ALA A 18 52.06 -8.86 18.04
C ALA A 18 51.83 -7.49 17.32
N ILE A 19 51.20 -6.55 18.06
CA ILE A 19 51.34 -5.06 18.05
C ILE A 19 50.34 -4.25 17.18
N PRO A 20 49.71 -3.14 17.70
CA PRO A 20 49.23 -2.89 19.06
C PRO A 20 47.82 -2.21 19.09
N ARG A 21 47.08 -2.37 20.20
CA ARG A 21 46.03 -1.40 20.57
C ARG A 21 46.15 -1.01 22.04
N ARG A 22 46.64 0.21 22.25
CA ARG A 22 46.53 1.11 23.42
C ARG A 22 46.56 2.52 22.78
N ASN A 23 45.81 3.55 23.18
CA ASN A 23 45.10 3.83 24.41
C ASN A 23 44.24 5.12 24.23
N TYR A 24 43.27 5.33 25.13
CA TYR A 24 42.52 6.57 25.45
C TYR A 24 41.46 7.05 24.42
N SER A 25 40.27 7.58 24.79
CA SER A 25 39.62 7.85 26.09
C SER A 25 38.10 8.08 25.91
N LYS A 26 37.33 7.68 26.93
CA LYS A 26 36.08 8.30 27.47
C LYS A 26 35.11 9.01 26.50
N THR A 27 33.87 8.53 26.43
CA THR A 27 32.68 9.36 26.71
C THR A 27 31.54 8.48 27.24
N TYR A 28 30.81 9.01 28.22
CA TYR A 28 29.74 8.39 28.97
C TYR A 28 28.41 8.46 28.22
N GLU A 29 27.59 7.41 28.27
CA GLU A 29 26.14 7.53 28.15
C GLU A 29 25.49 6.55 29.14
N LYS A 30 24.62 7.08 30.00
CA LYS A 30 23.94 6.38 31.09
C LYS A 30 22.44 6.59 30.85
N VAL A 31 21.71 5.53 30.54
CA VAL A 31 20.25 5.47 30.64
C VAL A 31 19.91 4.25 31.50
N TYR A 32 19.18 4.47 32.58
CA TYR A 32 18.70 3.44 33.50
C TYR A 32 17.27 3.01 33.10
N PRO A 33 16.99 1.70 33.15
CA PRO A 33 15.68 1.23 33.58
C PRO A 33 15.82 0.42 34.88
N PHE A 34 15.03 0.78 35.89
CA PHE A 34 14.90 0.04 37.15
C PHE A 34 13.59 -0.76 37.12
N SER A 35 13.68 -2.07 37.23
CA SER A 35 12.58 -2.96 37.59
C SER A 35 13.14 -4.09 38.44
N LEU A 36 12.74 -4.21 39.70
CA LEU A 36 12.93 -5.46 40.45
C LEU A 36 11.75 -5.71 41.39
N THR A 37 11.07 -6.80 41.07
CA THR A 37 10.11 -7.57 41.88
C THR A 37 10.77 -8.21 43.10
N PRO A 38 10.02 -8.45 44.19
CA PRO A 38 10.57 -8.95 45.45
C PRO A 38 10.56 -10.49 45.50
N LYS A 39 11.63 -11.09 46.06
CA LYS A 39 11.59 -12.47 46.54
C LYS A 39 12.54 -12.70 47.71
N GLU A 40 12.01 -13.42 48.70
CA GLU A 40 12.65 -14.16 49.78
C GLU A 40 13.26 -13.40 50.98
N ARG A 41 12.66 -13.64 52.15
CA ARG A 41 13.33 -13.59 53.45
C ARG A 41 12.89 -14.80 54.27
N LYS A 42 13.85 -15.65 54.65
CA LYS A 42 13.68 -16.84 55.51
C LYS A 42 13.77 -16.44 56.98
N SER A 43 12.81 -16.96 57.75
CA SER A 43 12.83 -17.44 59.15
C SER A 43 14.00 -17.10 60.08
N GLU A 44 13.67 -16.65 61.30
CA GLU A 44 13.89 -17.43 62.52
C GLU A 44 12.99 -16.95 63.69
N ASP A 45 12.40 -17.94 64.35
CA ASP A 45 11.55 -18.00 65.56
C ASP A 45 12.34 -17.60 66.83
N ALA A 46 11.85 -17.43 68.07
CA ALA A 46 10.57 -17.34 68.79
C ALA A 46 10.93 -17.03 70.27
N LEU A 47 9.91 -16.88 71.13
CA LEU A 47 9.81 -17.18 72.60
C LEU A 47 9.21 -15.99 73.38
N LEU A 48 7.89 -16.02 73.67
CA LEU A 48 7.18 -16.56 74.86
C LEU A 48 6.93 -15.45 75.92
N GLU A 49 5.67 -14.99 76.05
CA GLU A 49 4.72 -15.27 77.15
C GLU A 49 4.91 -14.32 78.36
N HIS A 50 3.90 -13.73 79.03
CA HIS A 50 2.66 -14.26 79.60
C HIS A 50 1.76 -13.02 79.97
N GLN A 51 0.52 -12.85 79.46
CA GLN A 51 -0.79 -13.22 80.09
C GLN A 51 -0.98 -12.59 81.49
N LEU A 52 -1.87 -11.62 81.75
CA LEU A 52 -3.35 -11.70 81.93
C LEU A 52 -3.74 -10.39 82.68
N SER A 53 -4.94 -9.81 82.72
CA SER A 53 -6.29 -10.20 82.34
C SER A 53 -7.15 -8.92 82.28
N ARG A 54 -7.90 -8.79 81.19
CA ARG A 54 -9.06 -7.91 81.07
C ARG A 54 -10.13 -8.32 82.08
N LYS A 55 -10.78 -7.34 82.72
CA LYS A 55 -12.25 -7.27 82.98
C LYS A 55 -12.59 -6.74 84.39
N THR A 56 -12.23 -5.49 84.67
CA THR A 56 -12.96 -4.71 85.69
C THR A 56 -13.10 -3.23 85.35
N VAL A 57 -12.17 -2.66 84.56
CA VAL A 57 -12.18 -1.21 84.25
C VAL A 57 -13.12 -0.84 83.07
N LEU A 58 -13.60 -1.85 82.32
CA LEU A 58 -14.51 -1.70 81.18
C LEU A 58 -15.96 -1.29 81.54
N ARG A 59 -16.28 -1.00 82.81
CA ARG A 59 -17.64 -0.65 83.24
C ARG A 59 -17.81 0.72 83.90
N LEU A 60 -16.74 1.49 84.15
CA LEU A 60 -16.84 2.86 84.69
C LEU A 60 -16.41 3.97 83.71
N LEU A 61 -15.71 3.63 82.61
CA LEU A 61 -15.38 4.58 81.53
C LEU A 61 -16.51 4.74 80.47
N ARG A 62 -17.70 4.20 80.77
CA ARG A 62 -18.91 4.30 79.92
C ARG A 62 -19.83 5.48 80.28
N ARG A 63 -19.46 6.34 81.23
CA ARG A 63 -20.35 7.45 81.70
C ARG A 63 -19.73 8.85 81.74
N SER A 64 -18.46 9.03 81.36
CA SER A 64 -17.80 10.35 81.37
C SER A 64 -17.22 10.80 80.02
N LEU A 65 -17.31 9.98 78.97
CA LEU A 65 -16.90 10.37 77.60
C LEU A 65 -18.11 10.67 76.69
N ALA A 66 -19.25 11.00 77.30
CA ALA A 66 -20.48 11.47 76.67
C ALA A 66 -20.63 13.01 76.73
N LEU A 67 -19.65 13.73 77.29
CA LEU A 67 -19.70 15.19 77.44
C LEU A 67 -18.83 15.96 76.42
N THR A 68 -17.94 15.28 75.67
CA THR A 68 -17.11 15.91 74.64
C THR A 68 -17.64 15.74 73.21
N LEU A 69 -18.80 15.09 73.04
CA LEU A 69 -19.46 14.86 71.74
C LEU A 69 -20.68 15.77 71.50
N VAL A 70 -20.91 16.78 72.35
CA VAL A 70 -22.12 17.65 72.30
C VAL A 70 -21.81 19.13 71.98
N VAL A 71 -20.56 19.49 71.66
CA VAL A 71 -20.18 20.90 71.36
C VAL A 71 -19.81 21.18 69.89
N CYS A 72 -19.91 20.20 68.99
CA CYS A 72 -19.77 20.44 67.53
C CYS A 72 -21.10 20.48 66.75
N LEU A 73 -22.23 20.59 67.46
CA LEU A 73 -23.57 20.71 66.89
C LEU A 73 -24.23 22.01 67.41
N LEU A 74 -23.84 23.16 66.85
CA LEU A 74 -24.58 24.43 66.90
C LEU A 74 -24.07 25.32 65.74
N ALA A 75 -24.98 25.62 64.79
CA ALA A 75 -24.80 26.32 63.49
C ALA A 75 -24.58 27.87 63.67
N PRO A 76 -24.49 28.77 62.63
CA PRO A 76 -25.25 28.74 61.35
C PRO A 76 -24.61 29.35 60.05
N THR A 77 -25.24 28.93 58.93
CA THR A 77 -25.54 29.54 57.61
C THR A 77 -24.94 30.86 57.09
N GLY A 78 -24.60 30.87 55.79
CA GLY A 78 -24.58 32.04 54.87
C GLY A 78 -24.45 31.61 53.39
N ALA A 79 -25.21 32.23 52.49
CA ALA A 79 -25.63 31.70 51.17
C ALA A 79 -25.07 32.47 49.94
N VAL A 80 -25.58 32.10 48.74
CA VAL A 80 -25.48 32.70 47.37
C VAL A 80 -24.45 31.99 46.46
N GLY A 81 -24.75 31.45 45.26
CA GLY A 81 -25.93 31.34 44.41
C GLY A 81 -25.54 31.56 42.94
N GLN A 82 -25.84 30.64 42.01
CA GLN A 82 -26.17 30.88 40.58
C GLN A 82 -26.46 29.55 39.81
N PRO A 83 -27.16 29.59 38.66
CA PRO A 83 -28.37 28.80 38.45
C PRO A 83 -28.29 27.75 37.32
N THR A 84 -29.26 26.84 37.31
CA THR A 84 -29.74 26.13 36.11
C THR A 84 -31.20 26.52 35.82
N PRO A 85 -31.61 26.50 34.55
CA PRO A 85 -32.79 25.71 34.15
C PRO A 85 -32.53 24.97 32.82
N GLY A 86 -33.14 23.87 32.42
CA GLY A 86 -34.23 23.03 32.92
C GLY A 86 -34.39 21.85 31.92
N ALA A 87 -34.90 20.71 32.41
CA ALA A 87 -35.21 19.49 31.63
C ALA A 87 -36.57 19.64 30.87
N PRO A 88 -37.13 18.67 30.08
CA PRO A 88 -37.33 17.25 30.47
C PRO A 88 -37.38 16.25 29.25
N PRO A 89 -38.01 15.03 29.30
CA PRO A 89 -37.36 13.74 28.96
C PRO A 89 -38.20 12.92 27.92
N PRO A 90 -38.28 11.57 27.97
CA PRO A 90 -37.26 10.52 27.78
C PRO A 90 -37.53 9.65 26.51
N GLY A 91 -36.53 8.87 26.07
CA GLY A 91 -36.71 7.80 25.08
C GLY A 91 -35.61 6.74 25.18
N VAL A 92 -36.03 5.48 25.38
CA VAL A 92 -35.17 4.28 25.44
C VAL A 92 -34.89 3.76 24.01
N PRO A 93 -34.00 2.75 23.81
CA PRO A 93 -32.79 2.83 23.02
C PRO A 93 -32.95 2.33 21.57
N GLN A 94 -32.26 2.96 20.62
CA GLN A 94 -32.05 2.38 19.28
C GLN A 94 -30.66 1.76 19.16
N THR A 95 -30.66 0.53 18.69
CA THR A 95 -29.56 -0.36 18.34
C THR A 95 -28.44 0.34 17.56
N PRO A 96 -27.15 0.00 17.77
CA PRO A 96 -26.06 0.63 17.03
C PRO A 96 -26.13 0.24 15.55
N ALA A 97 -26.20 1.24 14.67
CA ALA A 97 -25.86 1.09 13.27
C ALA A 97 -24.35 0.85 13.14
N THR A 98 -23.99 -0.20 12.43
CA THR A 98 -22.64 -0.59 12.04
C THR A 98 -21.90 0.61 11.41
N PRO A 99 -20.60 0.83 11.72
CA PRO A 99 -19.81 1.87 11.06
C PRO A 99 -19.72 1.58 9.57
N GLN A 100 -20.17 2.51 8.73
CA GLN A 100 -19.84 2.50 7.31
C GLN A 100 -18.37 2.87 7.17
N THR A 101 -17.58 1.92 6.71
CA THR A 101 -16.20 2.11 6.27
C THR A 101 -16.14 3.17 5.16
N PRO A 102 -15.11 4.03 5.13
CA PRO A 102 -14.89 4.96 4.01
C PRO A 102 -14.71 4.16 2.72
N ARG A 103 -15.44 4.53 1.67
CA ARG A 103 -15.30 3.95 0.34
C ARG A 103 -13.92 4.31 -0.22
N THR A 104 -13.06 3.30 -0.35
CA THR A 104 -11.84 3.34 -1.16
C THR A 104 -12.20 3.63 -2.62
N PRO A 105 -11.63 4.65 -3.28
CA PRO A 105 -11.69 4.77 -4.72
C PRO A 105 -10.62 3.85 -5.31
N GLY A 106 -11.03 2.77 -5.99
CA GLY A 106 -10.10 1.90 -6.70
C GLY A 106 -10.43 0.41 -6.60
N ALA A 107 -11.53 0.00 -7.20
CA ALA A 107 -11.73 -1.39 -7.61
C ALA A 107 -12.29 -1.34 -9.03
N PHE A 108 -11.49 -1.77 -10.01
CA PHE A 108 -11.98 -2.03 -11.35
C PHE A 108 -13.06 -3.11 -11.24
N ALA A 109 -14.31 -2.72 -11.52
CA ALA A 109 -15.37 -3.69 -11.75
C ALA A 109 -14.98 -4.55 -12.97
N PRO A 110 -15.14 -5.87 -12.93
CA PRO A 110 -15.14 -6.64 -14.16
C PRO A 110 -16.26 -6.08 -15.02
N LEU A 111 -15.93 -5.72 -16.27
CA LEU A 111 -16.90 -5.33 -17.28
C LEU A 111 -17.98 -6.41 -17.33
N ALA A 112 -19.17 -6.08 -16.83
CA ALA A 112 -20.35 -6.86 -17.12
C ALA A 112 -20.43 -7.00 -18.65
N PRO A 113 -20.72 -8.19 -19.20
CA PRO A 113 -20.94 -8.32 -20.64
C PRO A 113 -22.06 -7.35 -20.99
N GLY A 114 -21.72 -6.38 -21.84
CA GLY A 114 -22.65 -5.38 -22.33
C GLY A 114 -23.90 -6.11 -22.82
N ARG A 115 -25.05 -5.67 -22.30
CA ARG A 115 -26.36 -6.04 -22.82
C ARG A 115 -26.31 -5.97 -24.34
N GLY A 116 -26.49 -7.13 -24.96
CA GLY A 116 -26.62 -7.23 -26.40
C GLY A 116 -27.86 -6.49 -26.83
N ASP A 117 -27.69 -5.44 -27.62
CA ASP A 117 -28.74 -4.78 -28.40
C ASP A 117 -28.15 -4.07 -29.64
N LEU A 118 -27.07 -4.62 -30.21
CA LEU A 118 -26.45 -4.12 -31.45
C LEU A 118 -26.06 -5.24 -32.42
N TYR A 119 -26.90 -6.26 -32.59
CA TYR A 119 -26.86 -7.17 -33.75
C TYR A 119 -28.26 -7.73 -34.06
N LEU A 120 -29.24 -6.84 -34.30
CA LEU A 120 -30.48 -7.22 -34.97
C LEU A 120 -30.42 -6.66 -36.39
N GLY A 121 -30.32 -7.52 -37.41
CA GLY A 121 -30.70 -7.12 -38.77
C GLY A 121 -29.91 -7.68 -39.94
N GLN A 122 -28.87 -8.49 -39.73
CA GLN A 122 -28.29 -9.24 -40.85
C GLN A 122 -28.08 -10.66 -40.39
N GLN A 123 -29.00 -11.54 -40.78
CA GLN A 123 -28.67 -12.96 -40.88
C GLN A 123 -27.38 -12.99 -41.70
N ALA A 124 -26.25 -13.21 -41.04
CA ALA A 124 -25.02 -13.55 -41.72
C ALA A 124 -25.42 -14.75 -42.56
N ARG A 125 -25.57 -14.56 -43.87
CA ARG A 125 -25.75 -15.69 -44.76
C ARG A 125 -24.51 -16.52 -44.49
N ASN A 126 -24.69 -17.67 -43.87
CA ASN A 126 -23.69 -18.70 -43.67
C ASN A 126 -23.33 -19.25 -45.05
N ILE A 127 -22.69 -18.42 -45.87
CA ILE A 127 -22.30 -18.74 -47.23
C ILE A 127 -21.14 -19.71 -47.09
N ALA A 128 -21.35 -20.92 -47.58
CA ALA A 128 -20.31 -21.92 -47.70
C ALA A 128 -19.14 -21.33 -48.54
N GLY A 129 -18.01 -21.08 -47.87
CA GLY A 129 -16.79 -20.62 -48.53
C GLY A 129 -16.11 -21.73 -49.35
N PRO A 130 -15.00 -21.44 -50.05
CA PRO A 130 -14.28 -22.42 -50.86
C PRO A 130 -13.74 -23.62 -50.06
N GLU A 131 -13.49 -23.45 -48.75
CA GLU A 131 -13.06 -24.50 -47.81
C GLU A 131 -14.19 -25.44 -47.37
N TYR A 132 -15.44 -25.09 -47.67
CA TYR A 132 -16.61 -25.88 -47.30
C TYR A 132 -16.62 -27.19 -48.08
N ARG A 133 -16.80 -28.30 -47.35
CA ARG A 133 -16.91 -29.62 -47.95
C ARG A 133 -18.35 -30.08 -47.86
N LEU A 134 -18.91 -30.41 -49.02
CA LEU A 134 -20.26 -30.91 -49.15
C LEU A 134 -20.41 -32.22 -48.37
N GLY A 135 -21.59 -32.45 -47.82
CA GLY A 135 -21.95 -33.74 -47.23
C GLY A 135 -23.45 -33.94 -47.10
N PRO A 136 -23.86 -35.12 -46.61
CA PRO A 136 -25.26 -35.48 -46.47
C PRO A 136 -26.07 -34.42 -45.73
N GLY A 137 -27.26 -34.11 -46.26
CA GLY A 137 -28.17 -33.09 -45.71
C GLY A 137 -27.93 -31.66 -46.23
N ASP A 138 -26.88 -31.41 -47.02
CA ASP A 138 -26.70 -30.12 -47.67
C ASP A 138 -27.77 -29.89 -48.75
N VAL A 139 -28.31 -28.67 -48.83
CA VAL A 139 -29.23 -28.27 -49.89
C VAL A 139 -28.48 -27.39 -50.90
N LEU A 140 -28.39 -27.87 -52.13
CA LEU A 140 -27.67 -27.22 -53.22
C LEU A 140 -28.66 -26.60 -54.21
N ASP A 141 -28.37 -25.38 -54.65
CA ASP A 141 -28.91 -24.78 -55.87
C ASP A 141 -27.97 -25.15 -57.01
N VAL A 142 -28.44 -25.94 -57.97
CA VAL A 142 -27.68 -26.25 -59.18
C VAL A 142 -28.38 -25.62 -60.36
N GLN A 143 -27.69 -24.70 -61.02
CA GLN A 143 -28.15 -24.07 -62.24
C GLN A 143 -27.24 -24.48 -63.39
N ILE A 144 -27.85 -25.07 -64.41
CA ILE A 144 -27.23 -25.52 -65.65
C ILE A 144 -27.81 -24.66 -66.76
N VAL A 145 -26.96 -23.82 -67.37
CA VAL A 145 -27.31 -22.95 -68.48
C VAL A 145 -26.73 -23.55 -69.75
N GLY A 146 -27.58 -24.03 -70.65
CA GLY A 146 -27.21 -24.45 -72.00
C GLY A 146 -27.51 -23.38 -73.04
N ARG A 147 -27.35 -23.71 -74.33
CA ARG A 147 -27.59 -22.77 -75.43
C ARG A 147 -29.07 -22.33 -75.58
N LEU A 148 -30.02 -23.19 -75.22
CA LEU A 148 -31.46 -22.96 -75.40
C LEU A 148 -32.26 -23.22 -74.11
N ASP A 149 -31.66 -23.87 -73.12
CA ASP A 149 -32.34 -24.37 -71.93
C ASP A 149 -31.63 -23.87 -70.67
N VAL A 150 -32.41 -23.46 -69.67
CA VAL A 150 -31.92 -23.16 -68.32
C VAL A 150 -32.61 -24.11 -67.35
N ASN A 151 -31.84 -25.00 -66.75
CA ASN A 151 -32.33 -25.92 -65.73
C ASN A 151 -31.81 -25.47 -64.36
N ARG A 152 -32.70 -25.09 -63.44
CA ARG A 152 -32.35 -24.72 -62.07
C ARG A 152 -33.10 -25.62 -61.11
N VAL A 153 -32.37 -26.35 -60.29
CA VAL A 153 -32.96 -27.33 -59.37
C VAL A 153 -32.34 -27.18 -57.99
N GLN A 154 -33.20 -27.19 -56.97
CA GLN A 154 -32.78 -27.31 -55.59
C GLN A 154 -32.83 -28.77 -55.19
N ILE A 155 -31.69 -29.30 -54.76
CA ILE A 155 -31.49 -30.73 -54.50
C ILE A 155 -30.79 -30.91 -53.16
N VAL A 156 -31.18 -31.97 -52.44
CA VAL A 156 -30.56 -32.35 -51.17
C VAL A 156 -29.51 -33.42 -51.44
N VAL A 157 -28.36 -33.32 -50.79
CA VAL A 157 -27.35 -34.38 -50.78
C VAL A 157 -27.87 -35.54 -49.93
N ASP A 158 -28.02 -36.70 -50.54
CA ASP A 158 -28.55 -37.90 -49.89
C ASP A 158 -27.59 -38.47 -48.82
N PRO A 159 -28.05 -39.41 -47.95
CA PRO A 159 -27.21 -40.07 -46.95
C PRO A 159 -25.99 -40.78 -47.51
N GLU A 160 -26.07 -41.29 -48.73
CA GLU A 160 -24.96 -41.91 -49.45
C GLU A 160 -23.93 -40.86 -49.91
N GLY A 161 -24.26 -39.57 -49.89
CA GLY A 161 -23.39 -38.46 -50.26
C GLY A 161 -23.43 -38.09 -51.74
N SER A 162 -24.54 -38.37 -52.40
CA SER A 162 -24.78 -38.11 -53.83
C SER A 162 -25.94 -37.16 -54.04
N VAL A 163 -26.06 -36.66 -55.26
CA VAL A 163 -27.15 -35.80 -55.71
C VAL A 163 -27.77 -36.36 -56.98
N ALA A 164 -29.09 -36.41 -57.02
CA ALA A 164 -29.85 -36.82 -58.20
C ALA A 164 -30.18 -35.58 -59.04
N LEU A 165 -29.53 -35.43 -60.19
CA LEU A 165 -29.71 -34.31 -61.11
C LEU A 165 -30.24 -34.80 -62.45
N PRO A 166 -31.57 -34.78 -62.71
CA PRO A 166 -32.09 -35.13 -64.04
C PRO A 166 -31.70 -34.07 -65.09
N PRO A 167 -31.28 -34.47 -66.32
CA PRO A 167 -31.09 -35.84 -66.83
C PRO A 167 -29.69 -36.44 -66.59
N LEU A 168 -28.79 -35.78 -65.85
CA LEU A 168 -27.41 -36.22 -65.56
C LEU A 168 -27.31 -37.50 -64.71
N GLY A 169 -28.38 -37.84 -63.97
CA GLY A 169 -28.43 -38.98 -63.06
C GLY A 169 -27.85 -38.67 -61.68
N THR A 170 -27.36 -39.69 -60.99
CA THR A 170 -26.80 -39.57 -59.64
C THR A 170 -25.30 -39.26 -59.71
N ILE A 171 -24.86 -38.22 -59.00
CA ILE A 171 -23.47 -37.77 -58.97
C ILE A 171 -23.00 -37.71 -57.51
N ARG A 172 -21.88 -38.35 -57.18
CA ARG A 172 -21.31 -38.30 -55.82
C ARG A 172 -20.65 -36.94 -55.58
N VAL A 173 -21.05 -36.26 -54.50
CA VAL A 173 -20.55 -34.90 -54.16
C VAL A 173 -20.02 -34.78 -52.74
N ALA A 174 -20.31 -35.73 -51.85
CA ALA A 174 -19.82 -35.69 -50.47
C ALA A 174 -18.28 -35.70 -50.39
N GLY A 175 -17.74 -34.81 -49.55
CA GLY A 175 -16.32 -34.58 -49.36
C GLY A 175 -15.70 -33.58 -50.33
N LEU A 176 -16.36 -33.29 -51.46
CA LEU A 176 -15.90 -32.32 -52.45
C LEU A 176 -16.13 -30.89 -51.96
N SER A 177 -15.21 -30.00 -52.33
CA SER A 177 -15.45 -28.56 -52.30
C SER A 177 -16.48 -28.16 -53.37
N LEU A 178 -17.03 -26.95 -53.24
CA LEU A 178 -17.96 -26.41 -54.24
C LEU A 178 -17.35 -26.32 -55.64
N LEU A 179 -16.06 -26.00 -55.71
CA LEU A 179 -15.32 -25.93 -56.98
C LEU A 179 -15.17 -27.32 -57.61
N GLU A 180 -14.78 -28.31 -56.81
CA GLU A 180 -14.63 -29.70 -57.26
C GLU A 180 -15.98 -30.29 -57.69
N ALA A 181 -17.04 -30.06 -56.91
CA ALA A 181 -18.39 -30.50 -57.25
C ALA A 181 -18.90 -29.83 -58.54
N ASN A 182 -18.65 -28.53 -58.72
CA ASN A 182 -19.00 -27.82 -59.95
C ASN A 182 -18.28 -28.45 -61.15
N ARG A 183 -16.98 -28.71 -61.04
CA ARG A 183 -16.22 -29.36 -62.11
C ARG A 183 -16.79 -30.73 -62.48
N VAL A 184 -17.07 -31.60 -61.50
CA VAL A 184 -17.62 -32.94 -61.75
C VAL A 184 -19.00 -32.87 -62.42
N ILE A 185 -19.87 -31.97 -61.96
CA ILE A 185 -21.21 -31.81 -62.53
C ILE A 185 -21.14 -31.17 -63.93
N ALA A 186 -20.26 -30.20 -64.14
CA ALA A 186 -20.03 -29.58 -65.45
C ALA A 186 -19.50 -30.57 -66.48
N GLU A 187 -18.56 -31.44 -66.10
CA GLU A 187 -18.06 -32.51 -66.98
C GLU A 187 -19.22 -33.42 -67.40
N ARG A 188 -20.06 -33.87 -66.45
CA ARG A 188 -21.23 -34.69 -66.75
C ARG A 188 -22.29 -33.95 -67.57
N ALA A 189 -22.45 -32.65 -67.36
CA ALA A 189 -23.42 -31.82 -68.08
C ALA A 189 -23.07 -31.63 -69.55
N ARG A 190 -21.77 -31.56 -69.89
CA ARG A 190 -21.31 -31.41 -71.28
C ARG A 190 -21.60 -32.63 -72.15
N ASP A 191 -21.73 -33.81 -71.57
CA ASP A 191 -22.13 -35.03 -72.29
C ASP A 191 -23.56 -34.94 -72.84
N ILE A 192 -24.43 -34.14 -72.20
CA ILE A 192 -25.86 -34.05 -72.53
C ILE A 192 -26.23 -32.70 -73.14
N PHE A 193 -25.70 -31.59 -72.61
CA PHE A 193 -26.04 -30.23 -73.00
C PHE A 193 -24.88 -29.58 -73.78
N ARG A 194 -25.16 -29.08 -74.98
CA ARG A 194 -24.18 -28.31 -75.77
C ARG A 194 -23.97 -26.92 -75.16
N TYR A 195 -22.71 -26.57 -74.90
CA TYR A 195 -22.29 -25.32 -74.23
C TYR A 195 -22.90 -25.17 -72.83
N ALA A 196 -22.83 -26.22 -72.02
CA ALA A 196 -23.28 -26.20 -70.63
C ALA A 196 -22.34 -25.36 -69.75
N ASP A 197 -22.89 -24.32 -69.14
CA ASP A 197 -22.30 -23.62 -68.00
C ASP A 197 -23.03 -24.04 -66.72
N VAL A 198 -22.28 -24.38 -65.68
CA VAL A 198 -22.83 -24.91 -64.42
C VAL A 198 -22.40 -24.02 -63.28
N SER A 199 -23.38 -23.62 -62.47
CA SER A 199 -23.15 -22.92 -61.22
C SER A 199 -23.82 -23.65 -60.07
N ILE A 200 -23.09 -23.83 -58.98
CA ILE A 200 -23.55 -24.51 -57.77
C ILE A 200 -23.41 -23.56 -56.59
N ALA A 201 -24.44 -23.49 -55.76
CA ALA A 201 -24.42 -22.78 -54.49
C ALA A 201 -25.03 -23.63 -53.37
N VAL A 202 -24.53 -23.49 -52.14
CA VAL A 202 -25.19 -24.07 -50.96
C VAL A 202 -26.24 -23.08 -50.47
N ILE A 203 -27.51 -23.49 -50.50
CA ILE A 203 -28.62 -22.69 -49.97
C ILE A 203 -28.74 -22.89 -48.46
N SER A 204 -28.69 -24.16 -48.03
CA SER A 204 -28.80 -24.54 -46.64
C SER A 204 -27.70 -25.55 -46.34
N PRO A 205 -26.62 -25.14 -45.63
CA PRO A 205 -25.65 -26.09 -45.13
C PRO A 205 -26.29 -27.01 -44.09
N ARG A 206 -25.81 -28.25 -44.01
CA ARG A 206 -26.30 -29.24 -43.05
C ARG A 206 -26.07 -28.80 -41.61
N SER A 207 -26.99 -29.19 -40.73
CA SER A 207 -26.90 -29.04 -39.28
C SER A 207 -26.70 -30.39 -38.61
N PHE A 208 -25.94 -30.42 -37.52
CA PHE A 208 -25.70 -31.61 -36.71
C PHE A 208 -25.46 -31.25 -35.25
N GLU A 209 -25.55 -32.25 -34.38
CA GLU A 209 -25.30 -32.08 -32.95
C GLU A 209 -23.82 -32.19 -32.61
N VAL A 210 -23.36 -31.31 -31.73
CA VAL A 210 -22.05 -31.40 -31.06
C VAL A 210 -22.23 -31.30 -29.56
N ILE A 211 -21.31 -31.93 -28.83
CA ILE A 211 -21.30 -31.92 -27.38
C ILE A 211 -20.23 -30.93 -26.93
N VAL A 212 -20.62 -29.95 -26.12
CA VAL A 212 -19.71 -28.99 -25.48
C VAL A 212 -19.70 -29.24 -23.97
N SER A 213 -18.53 -29.47 -23.39
CA SER A 213 -18.34 -29.78 -21.97
C SER A 213 -17.20 -28.99 -21.34
N GLY A 214 -17.13 -28.98 -20.00
CA GLY A 214 -16.07 -28.34 -19.24
C GLY A 214 -16.41 -26.91 -18.80
N GLU A 215 -15.40 -26.06 -18.72
CA GLU A 215 -15.45 -24.68 -18.22
C GLU A 215 -16.02 -23.69 -19.26
N VAL A 216 -17.27 -23.92 -19.64
CA VAL A 216 -18.09 -22.99 -20.44
C VAL A 216 -19.33 -22.57 -19.64
N GLU A 217 -19.90 -21.41 -19.94
CA GLU A 217 -21.07 -20.89 -19.21
C GLU A 217 -22.29 -21.83 -19.27
N ARG A 218 -22.54 -22.47 -20.42
CA ARG A 218 -23.66 -23.39 -20.63
C ARG A 218 -23.20 -24.67 -21.33
N PRO A 219 -22.67 -25.67 -20.61
CA PRO A 219 -22.32 -26.95 -21.20
C PRO A 219 -23.58 -27.72 -21.63
N GLY A 220 -23.45 -28.55 -22.67
CA GLY A 220 -24.57 -29.32 -23.20
C GLY A 220 -24.39 -29.73 -24.65
N THR A 221 -25.45 -30.29 -25.22
CA THR A 221 -25.52 -30.63 -26.64
C THR A 221 -26.10 -29.44 -27.40
N LEU A 222 -25.44 -29.05 -28.50
CA LEU A 222 -25.83 -27.91 -29.33
C LEU A 222 -26.00 -28.36 -30.78
N GLN A 223 -27.08 -27.87 -31.41
CA GLN A 223 -27.28 -27.97 -32.85
C GLN A 223 -26.45 -26.88 -33.54
N VAL A 224 -25.51 -27.29 -34.39
CA VAL A 224 -24.58 -26.40 -35.09
C VAL A 224 -24.67 -26.59 -36.59
N VAL A 225 -24.32 -25.55 -37.34
CA VAL A 225 -24.32 -25.58 -38.80
C VAL A 225 -22.90 -25.86 -39.29
N ALA A 226 -22.74 -26.62 -40.38
CA ALA A 226 -21.45 -27.05 -40.92
C ALA A 226 -20.48 -25.90 -41.32
N THR A 227 -20.98 -24.67 -41.41
CA THR A 227 -20.19 -23.45 -41.69
C THR A 227 -19.65 -22.79 -40.43
N GLN A 228 -20.10 -23.19 -39.23
CA GLN A 228 -19.67 -22.59 -37.97
C GLN A 228 -18.28 -23.07 -37.57
N ARG A 229 -17.54 -22.19 -36.90
CA ARG A 229 -16.20 -22.48 -36.36
C ARG A 229 -16.24 -22.72 -34.86
N LEU A 230 -15.19 -23.37 -34.35
CA LEU A 230 -15.07 -23.73 -32.93
C LEU A 230 -15.33 -22.55 -31.99
N HIS A 231 -14.73 -21.38 -32.26
CA HIS A 231 -14.92 -20.22 -31.39
C HIS A 231 -16.38 -19.76 -31.33
N GLU A 232 -17.12 -19.82 -32.45
CA GLU A 232 -18.50 -19.34 -32.52
C GLU A 232 -19.43 -20.26 -31.73
N VAL A 233 -19.17 -21.57 -31.80
CA VAL A 233 -19.86 -22.58 -31.01
C VAL A 233 -19.66 -22.33 -29.51
N ILE A 234 -18.42 -22.01 -29.09
CA ILE A 234 -18.12 -21.69 -27.69
C ILE A 234 -18.74 -20.35 -27.26
N LEU A 235 -18.78 -19.34 -28.14
CA LEU A 235 -19.49 -18.09 -27.84
C LEU A 235 -21.00 -18.32 -27.69
N THR A 236 -21.58 -19.22 -28.48
CA THR A 236 -23.01 -19.58 -28.39
C THR A 236 -23.35 -20.27 -27.06
N THR A 237 -22.40 -20.99 -26.47
CA THR A 237 -22.55 -21.54 -25.09
C THR A 237 -22.34 -20.50 -23.99
N GLY A 238 -22.14 -19.22 -24.34
CA GLY A 238 -21.91 -18.11 -23.42
C GLY A 238 -20.44 -17.78 -23.18
N GLY A 239 -19.52 -18.48 -23.84
CA GLY A 239 -18.08 -18.30 -23.71
C GLY A 239 -17.43 -19.22 -22.68
N ILE A 240 -16.09 -19.15 -22.63
CA ILE A 240 -15.26 -19.85 -21.65
C ILE A 240 -15.35 -19.09 -20.32
N THR A 241 -15.56 -19.82 -19.21
CA THR A 241 -15.60 -19.20 -17.88
C THR A 241 -14.21 -18.67 -17.49
N PRO A 242 -14.08 -17.76 -16.51
CA PRO A 242 -12.76 -17.33 -16.02
C PRO A 242 -11.86 -18.47 -15.51
N ARG A 243 -12.45 -19.63 -15.20
CA ARG A 243 -11.74 -20.83 -14.73
C ARG A 243 -11.33 -21.75 -15.86
N GLY A 244 -11.74 -21.51 -17.10
CA GLY A 244 -11.43 -22.35 -18.25
C GLY A 244 -10.15 -21.93 -18.99
N THR A 245 -9.52 -22.92 -19.62
CA THR A 245 -8.39 -22.69 -20.53
C THR A 245 -8.87 -22.25 -21.90
N ALA A 246 -8.26 -21.19 -22.44
CA ALA A 246 -8.43 -20.80 -23.84
C ALA A 246 -7.33 -21.38 -24.74
N ARG A 247 -6.24 -21.91 -24.18
CA ARG A 247 -5.09 -22.42 -24.94
C ARG A 247 -5.12 -23.93 -25.18
N HIS A 248 -5.75 -24.68 -24.28
CA HIS A 248 -5.77 -26.15 -24.31
C HIS A 248 -7.19 -26.68 -24.53
N VAL A 249 -7.95 -26.06 -25.45
CA VAL A 249 -9.28 -26.56 -25.79
C VAL A 249 -9.16 -27.90 -26.51
N GLN A 250 -9.82 -28.92 -26.00
CA GLN A 250 -9.73 -30.28 -26.49
C GLN A 250 -10.88 -30.57 -27.45
N VAL A 251 -10.54 -30.95 -28.66
CA VAL A 251 -11.50 -31.34 -29.70
C VAL A 251 -11.27 -32.80 -30.05
N THR A 252 -12.26 -33.64 -29.76
CA THR A 252 -12.22 -35.07 -30.04
C THR A 252 -13.15 -35.42 -31.19
N ARG A 253 -12.64 -36.14 -32.19
CA ARG A 253 -13.43 -36.70 -33.31
C ARG A 253 -12.90 -38.08 -33.67
N GLU A 254 -13.80 -39.05 -33.85
CA GLU A 254 -13.43 -40.43 -34.24
C GLU A 254 -12.35 -41.05 -33.32
N GLY A 255 -12.37 -40.72 -32.02
CA GLY A 255 -11.39 -41.19 -31.03
C GLY A 255 -10.05 -40.44 -31.02
N THR A 256 -9.80 -39.53 -31.96
CA THR A 256 -8.60 -38.68 -31.98
C THR A 256 -8.88 -37.34 -31.30
N THR A 257 -8.10 -37.00 -30.29
CA THR A 257 -8.17 -35.70 -29.60
C THR A 257 -7.07 -34.78 -30.10
N ARG A 258 -7.43 -33.53 -30.41
CA ARG A 258 -6.51 -32.46 -30.79
C ARG A 258 -6.71 -31.27 -29.84
N GLU A 259 -5.61 -30.68 -29.40
CA GLU A 259 -5.63 -29.41 -28.68
C GLU A 259 -5.66 -28.23 -29.64
N ILE A 260 -6.41 -27.19 -29.27
CA ILE A 260 -6.64 -25.98 -30.04
C ILE A 260 -6.40 -24.76 -29.14
N ASP A 261 -5.53 -23.84 -29.58
CA ASP A 261 -5.20 -22.59 -28.88
C ASP A 261 -6.09 -21.44 -29.37
N LEU A 262 -7.31 -21.34 -28.82
CA LEU A 262 -8.24 -20.27 -29.16
C LEU A 262 -7.73 -18.88 -28.74
N LEU A 263 -6.88 -18.79 -27.71
CA LEU A 263 -6.26 -17.53 -27.32
C LEU A 263 -5.40 -16.96 -28.45
N LEU A 264 -4.68 -17.82 -29.18
CA LEU A 264 -3.89 -17.40 -30.33
C LEU A 264 -4.77 -16.88 -31.47
N PHE A 265 -5.92 -17.51 -31.70
CA PHE A 265 -6.93 -17.00 -32.64
C PHE A 265 -7.46 -15.63 -32.19
N GLU A 266 -7.84 -15.48 -30.93
CA GLU A 266 -8.40 -14.24 -30.38
C GLU A 266 -7.39 -13.07 -30.41
N LEU A 267 -6.12 -13.33 -30.09
CA LEU A 267 -5.11 -12.29 -29.95
C LEU A 267 -4.31 -12.00 -31.22
N LYS A 268 -4.06 -13.01 -32.07
CA LYS A 268 -3.27 -12.90 -33.30
C LYS A 268 -4.06 -13.13 -34.59
N GLY A 269 -5.32 -13.56 -34.50
CA GLY A 269 -6.13 -13.88 -35.68
C GLY A 269 -5.70 -15.16 -36.40
N ASP A 270 -5.02 -16.08 -35.71
CA ASP A 270 -4.58 -17.34 -36.32
C ASP A 270 -5.78 -18.27 -36.60
N ILE A 271 -6.22 -18.28 -37.86
CA ILE A 271 -7.37 -19.07 -38.33
C ILE A 271 -7.11 -20.58 -38.20
N ALA A 272 -5.86 -21.03 -38.18
CA ALA A 272 -5.53 -22.45 -38.02
C ALA A 272 -5.94 -22.99 -36.64
N GLN A 273 -6.02 -22.11 -35.63
CA GLN A 273 -6.50 -22.42 -34.29
C GLN A 273 -8.01 -22.24 -34.14
N ASN A 274 -8.77 -22.01 -35.21
CA ASN A 274 -10.22 -21.90 -35.15
C ASN A 274 -10.88 -22.75 -36.25
N PRO A 275 -10.77 -24.10 -36.18
CA PRO A 275 -11.27 -24.98 -37.22
C PRO A 275 -12.80 -24.94 -37.35
N PHE A 276 -13.31 -25.30 -38.53
CA PHE A 276 -14.74 -25.59 -38.70
C PHE A 276 -15.16 -26.78 -37.83
N VAL A 277 -16.34 -26.66 -37.24
CA VAL A 277 -16.94 -27.73 -36.46
C VAL A 277 -17.47 -28.81 -37.41
N ARG A 278 -17.37 -30.07 -37.00
CA ARG A 278 -17.78 -31.22 -37.80
C ARG A 278 -18.68 -32.13 -37.01
N GLU A 279 -19.47 -32.92 -37.73
CA GLU A 279 -20.33 -33.94 -37.16
C GLU A 279 -19.52 -34.93 -36.30
N GLY A 280 -20.08 -35.34 -35.16
CA GLY A 280 -19.45 -36.25 -34.20
C GLY A 280 -18.32 -35.63 -33.38
N MET A 281 -18.08 -34.33 -33.49
CA MET A 281 -17.08 -33.61 -32.71
C MET A 281 -17.56 -33.41 -31.26
N ARG A 282 -16.67 -33.70 -30.31
CA ARG A 282 -16.83 -33.38 -28.89
C ARG A 282 -15.84 -32.29 -28.52
N ILE A 283 -16.34 -31.21 -27.95
CA ILE A 283 -15.56 -30.04 -27.56
C ILE A 283 -15.52 -30.01 -26.04
N ASN A 284 -14.33 -30.14 -25.47
CA ASN A 284 -14.11 -30.07 -24.04
C ASN A 284 -13.21 -28.88 -23.72
N VAL A 285 -13.61 -28.04 -22.78
CA VAL A 285 -12.82 -26.91 -22.28
C VAL A 285 -12.34 -27.26 -20.87
N PRO A 286 -11.08 -27.70 -20.70
CA PRO A 286 -10.56 -28.02 -19.37
C PRO A 286 -10.49 -26.81 -18.43
N PRO A 287 -10.35 -27.04 -17.12
CA PRO A 287 -9.93 -26.00 -16.19
C PRO A 287 -8.57 -25.42 -16.57
N ARG A 288 -8.43 -24.11 -16.37
CA ARG A 288 -7.21 -23.33 -16.49
C ARG A 288 -6.19 -23.79 -15.46
N VAL A 289 -4.95 -24.01 -15.89
CA VAL A 289 -3.87 -24.44 -15.01
C VAL A 289 -2.74 -23.43 -15.04
N ALA A 290 -2.23 -23.08 -13.86
CA ALA A 290 -0.96 -22.36 -13.71
C ALA A 290 -0.86 -21.02 -14.49
N PRO A 291 -1.80 -20.06 -14.32
CA PRO A 291 -1.69 -18.78 -15.01
C PRO A 291 -0.54 -17.93 -14.46
N VAL A 292 -0.02 -17.05 -15.32
CA VAL A 292 0.79 -15.89 -14.93
C VAL A 292 -0.04 -14.63 -15.01
N THR A 293 0.22 -13.70 -14.11
CA THR A 293 -0.54 -12.46 -13.99
C THR A 293 0.27 -11.30 -14.57
N LEU A 294 -0.30 -10.55 -15.52
CA LEU A 294 0.31 -9.35 -16.09
C LEU A 294 -0.55 -8.12 -15.75
N LEU A 295 0.01 -7.16 -15.02
CA LEU A 295 -0.68 -6.01 -14.47
C LEU A 295 0.05 -4.69 -14.78
N GLY A 296 -0.68 -3.59 -14.62
CA GLY A 296 -0.16 -2.25 -14.76
C GLY A 296 -0.28 -1.71 -16.19
N ALA A 297 0.67 -0.87 -16.59
CA ALA A 297 0.64 -0.10 -17.83
C ALA A 297 1.11 -0.93 -19.06
N VAL A 298 0.41 -2.02 -19.32
CA VAL A 298 0.56 -2.90 -20.49
C VAL A 298 -0.63 -2.77 -21.44
N ARG A 299 -0.51 -3.26 -22.68
CA ARG A 299 -1.63 -3.16 -23.64
C ARG A 299 -2.83 -4.03 -23.27
N ARG A 300 -2.59 -5.22 -22.75
CA ARG A 300 -3.62 -6.20 -22.38
C ARG A 300 -3.31 -6.79 -20.99
N PRO A 301 -3.67 -6.11 -19.90
CA PRO A 301 -3.51 -6.67 -18.56
C PRO A 301 -4.47 -7.85 -18.36
N GLY A 302 -4.04 -8.85 -17.59
CA GLY A 302 -4.84 -10.04 -17.34
C GLY A 302 -4.03 -11.25 -16.88
N GLU A 303 -4.71 -12.38 -16.77
CA GLU A 303 -4.10 -13.68 -16.45
C GLU A 303 -3.98 -14.52 -17.72
N TYR A 304 -2.80 -15.07 -17.95
CA TYR A 304 -2.44 -15.79 -19.16
C TYR A 304 -1.84 -17.16 -18.84
N GLU A 305 -2.20 -18.16 -19.63
CA GLU A 305 -1.52 -19.46 -19.59
C GLU A 305 -0.28 -19.39 -20.48
N LEU A 306 0.84 -19.86 -19.94
CA LEU A 306 2.10 -19.91 -20.68
C LEU A 306 2.08 -21.02 -21.73
N GLY A 307 2.71 -20.78 -22.88
CA GLY A 307 2.96 -21.82 -23.87
C GLY A 307 4.15 -22.70 -23.47
N PRO A 308 4.56 -23.65 -24.33
CA PRO A 308 5.71 -24.53 -24.07
C PRO A 308 7.04 -23.79 -23.83
N GLY A 309 7.16 -22.55 -24.32
CA GLY A 309 8.35 -21.70 -24.15
C GLY A 309 8.40 -20.96 -22.82
N GLY A 310 7.23 -20.63 -22.25
CA GLY A 310 7.08 -20.16 -20.87
C GLY A 310 7.91 -18.94 -20.50
N SER A 311 8.08 -17.99 -21.41
CA SER A 311 8.99 -16.86 -21.20
C SER A 311 8.29 -15.50 -21.08
N LEU A 312 8.97 -14.56 -20.44
CA LEU A 312 8.49 -13.18 -20.30
C LEU A 312 8.33 -12.51 -21.67
N ARG A 313 9.25 -12.77 -22.60
CA ARG A 313 9.12 -12.28 -23.98
C ARG A 313 7.87 -12.83 -24.66
N GLU A 314 7.63 -14.13 -24.59
CA GLU A 314 6.44 -14.74 -25.19
C GLU A 314 5.16 -14.08 -24.67
N LEU A 315 5.09 -13.85 -23.36
CA LEU A 315 3.96 -13.17 -22.73
C LEU A 315 3.80 -11.74 -23.24
N LEU A 316 4.88 -10.97 -23.34
CA LEU A 316 4.83 -9.60 -23.85
C LEU A 316 4.43 -9.57 -25.34
N GLU A 317 4.94 -10.48 -26.16
CA GLU A 317 4.53 -10.59 -27.58
C GLU A 317 3.05 -10.96 -27.73
N LEU A 318 2.57 -11.90 -26.92
CA LEU A 318 1.16 -12.32 -26.90
C LEU A 318 0.23 -11.16 -26.49
N THR A 319 0.64 -10.37 -25.51
CA THR A 319 -0.16 -9.27 -24.95
C THR A 319 0.00 -7.94 -25.70
N GLY A 320 0.90 -7.88 -26.69
CA GLY A 320 1.21 -6.66 -27.44
C GLY A 320 2.17 -5.70 -26.74
N GLY A 321 2.79 -6.15 -25.65
CA GLY A 321 3.86 -5.46 -24.94
C GLY A 321 3.40 -4.38 -23.96
N VAL A 322 4.36 -3.57 -23.53
CA VAL A 322 4.14 -2.44 -22.62
C VAL A 322 3.38 -1.33 -23.35
N SER A 323 2.46 -0.66 -22.65
CA SER A 323 1.74 0.49 -23.20
C SER A 323 2.65 1.73 -23.27
N VAL A 324 2.27 2.74 -24.05
CA VAL A 324 3.04 4.01 -24.13
C VAL A 324 3.10 4.76 -22.80
N ALA A 325 2.15 4.51 -21.90
CA ALA A 325 2.10 5.10 -20.57
C ALA A 325 2.88 4.27 -19.53
N GLY A 326 3.49 3.15 -19.92
CA GLY A 326 4.21 2.26 -19.02
C GLY A 326 5.69 2.57 -18.93
N ALA A 327 6.26 2.31 -17.76
CA ALA A 327 7.68 2.41 -17.50
C ALA A 327 8.33 1.03 -17.59
N PRO A 328 8.85 0.63 -18.77
CA PRO A 328 9.41 -0.70 -18.97
C PRO A 328 10.69 -0.95 -18.16
N ALA A 329 11.40 0.09 -17.73
CA ALA A 329 12.65 -0.02 -16.98
C ALA A 329 12.46 -0.48 -15.52
N ASP A 330 11.25 -0.28 -14.99
CA ASP A 330 10.93 -0.44 -13.56
C ASP A 330 9.86 -1.52 -13.36
N ALA A 331 9.75 -2.44 -14.32
CA ALA A 331 8.86 -3.57 -14.18
C ALA A 331 9.30 -4.45 -13.00
N ARG A 332 8.34 -5.11 -12.38
CA ARG A 332 8.57 -5.97 -11.22
C ARG A 332 8.00 -7.34 -11.50
N LEU A 333 8.80 -8.37 -11.26
CA LEU A 333 8.34 -9.75 -11.20
C LEU A 333 8.23 -10.15 -9.75
N THR A 334 7.03 -10.50 -9.31
CA THR A 334 6.77 -11.08 -8.01
C THR A 334 6.52 -12.58 -8.17
N ARG A 335 7.34 -13.39 -7.51
CA ARG A 335 7.23 -14.84 -7.47
C ARG A 335 6.96 -15.30 -6.03
N VAL A 336 6.07 -16.27 -5.86
CA VAL A 336 5.84 -16.92 -4.57
C VAL A 336 6.78 -18.13 -4.49
N GLY A 337 7.72 -18.10 -3.53
CA GLY A 337 8.61 -19.23 -3.25
C GLY A 337 7.87 -20.41 -2.61
N GLU A 338 8.50 -21.58 -2.57
CA GLU A 338 7.93 -22.79 -1.96
C GLU A 338 7.64 -22.62 -0.45
N ASP A 339 8.35 -21.69 0.21
CA ASP A 339 8.13 -21.31 1.61
C ASP A 339 6.96 -20.33 1.82
N GLY A 340 6.26 -19.96 0.74
CA GLY A 340 5.14 -19.02 0.73
C GLY A 340 5.57 -17.54 0.77
N ARG A 341 6.87 -17.24 0.79
CA ARG A 341 7.36 -15.85 0.74
C ARG A 341 7.28 -15.30 -0.68
N LYS A 342 6.92 -14.02 -0.78
CA LYS A 342 6.93 -13.28 -2.06
C LYS A 342 8.31 -12.67 -2.27
N GLU A 343 9.00 -13.11 -3.32
CA GLU A 343 10.23 -12.48 -3.81
C GLU A 343 9.85 -11.52 -4.95
N THR A 344 10.32 -10.28 -4.88
CA THR A 344 10.08 -9.30 -5.95
C THR A 344 11.40 -8.88 -6.55
N THR A 345 11.56 -9.15 -7.85
CA THR A 345 12.76 -8.84 -8.63
C THR A 345 12.45 -7.69 -9.58
N SER A 346 13.32 -6.67 -9.59
CA SER A 346 13.23 -5.57 -10.55
C SER A 346 13.71 -6.04 -11.93
N LEU A 347 13.00 -5.65 -12.98
CA LEU A 347 13.24 -6.04 -14.37
C LEU A 347 13.21 -4.82 -15.27
N ASP A 348 14.25 -4.66 -16.10
CA ASP A 348 14.23 -3.72 -17.22
C ASP A 348 13.79 -4.46 -18.49
N LEU A 349 12.56 -4.21 -18.91
CA LEU A 349 11.96 -4.84 -20.09
C LEU A 349 12.54 -4.32 -21.41
N ARG A 350 13.31 -3.21 -21.40
CA ARG A 350 13.97 -2.67 -22.60
C ARG A 350 15.21 -3.46 -22.98
N THR A 351 15.88 -4.05 -21.98
CA THR A 351 17.16 -4.74 -22.13
C THR A 351 17.01 -6.26 -22.17
N LEU A 352 15.79 -6.78 -22.33
CA LEU A 352 15.53 -8.21 -22.54
C LEU A 352 16.20 -8.68 -23.84
N ALA A 353 17.50 -9.03 -23.77
CA ALA A 353 18.22 -9.67 -24.86
C ALA A 353 17.66 -11.08 -25.12
N PRO A 354 17.74 -11.61 -26.37
CA PRO A 354 17.26 -12.96 -26.70
C PRO A 354 17.85 -14.05 -25.79
N ASP A 355 19.10 -13.86 -25.37
CA ASP A 355 19.87 -14.82 -24.57
C ASP A 355 19.67 -14.64 -23.05
N ALA A 356 18.93 -13.59 -22.66
CA ALA A 356 18.65 -13.20 -21.27
C ALA A 356 17.14 -13.11 -21.00
N ASP A 357 16.34 -13.95 -21.67
CA ASP A 357 14.91 -14.04 -21.42
C ASP A 357 14.64 -14.68 -20.05
N VAL A 358 13.58 -14.22 -19.39
CA VAL A 358 13.25 -14.67 -18.04
C VAL A 358 12.20 -15.78 -18.14
N PRO A 359 12.52 -17.03 -17.72
CA PRO A 359 11.53 -18.09 -17.66
C PRO A 359 10.53 -17.80 -16.54
N LEU A 360 9.26 -17.76 -16.93
CA LEU A 360 8.14 -17.55 -16.04
C LEU A 360 7.63 -18.87 -15.48
N ARG A 361 7.09 -18.83 -14.27
CA ARG A 361 6.51 -19.95 -13.56
C ARG A 361 5.05 -19.68 -13.25
N ALA A 362 4.29 -20.74 -13.04
CA ALA A 362 2.92 -20.68 -12.54
C ALA A 362 2.80 -19.73 -11.34
N GLY A 363 1.85 -18.80 -11.38
CA GLY A 363 1.61 -17.86 -10.29
C GLY A 363 2.56 -16.66 -10.24
N ASP A 364 3.51 -16.53 -11.18
CA ASP A 364 4.30 -15.32 -11.32
C ASP A 364 3.40 -14.12 -11.64
N ALA A 365 3.66 -12.99 -10.98
CA ALA A 365 2.96 -11.74 -11.21
C ALA A 365 3.94 -10.67 -11.72
N ILE A 366 3.70 -10.18 -12.93
CA ILE A 366 4.45 -9.12 -13.57
C ILE A 366 3.66 -7.82 -13.44
N TYR A 367 4.26 -6.80 -12.86
CA TYR A 367 3.67 -5.48 -12.73
C TYR A 367 4.53 -4.44 -13.45
N VAL A 368 3.95 -3.73 -14.41
CA VAL A 368 4.60 -2.60 -15.08
C VAL A 368 4.01 -1.30 -14.55
N PRO A 369 4.73 -0.50 -13.75
CA PRO A 369 4.21 0.77 -13.27
C PRO A 369 3.91 1.74 -14.42
N PRO A 370 2.91 2.61 -14.28
CA PRO A 370 2.73 3.72 -15.22
C PRO A 370 3.84 4.76 -15.02
N LEU A 371 4.21 5.48 -16.08
CA LEU A 371 5.23 6.54 -16.07
C LEU A 371 4.94 7.63 -15.03
N THR A 372 3.66 7.93 -14.78
CA THR A 372 3.22 8.89 -13.75
C THR A 372 3.54 8.42 -12.33
N SER A 373 3.61 7.11 -12.08
CA SER A 373 4.04 6.58 -10.77
C SER A 373 5.55 6.64 -10.57
N ILE A 374 6.31 6.96 -11.63
CA ILE A 374 7.77 7.18 -11.60
C ILE A 374 8.09 8.66 -11.78
N GLN A 375 7.09 9.54 -11.87
CA GLN A 375 7.39 10.96 -11.75
C GLN A 375 7.96 11.19 -10.35
N ASP A 376 9.25 11.50 -10.30
CA ASP A 376 9.91 11.85 -9.06
C ASP A 376 9.19 13.08 -8.51
N VAL A 377 8.77 13.03 -7.25
CA VAL A 377 8.07 14.13 -6.60
C VAL A 377 8.87 14.63 -5.42
N VAL A 378 8.89 15.94 -5.24
CA VAL A 378 9.41 16.59 -4.04
C VAL A 378 8.25 17.26 -3.33
N GLU A 379 8.25 17.23 -2.01
CA GLU A 379 7.30 18.00 -1.21
C GLU A 379 7.97 19.25 -0.66
N VAL A 380 7.34 20.41 -0.85
CA VAL A 380 7.78 21.67 -0.25
C VAL A 380 6.86 22.02 0.91
N ARG A 381 7.44 22.40 2.05
CA ARG A 381 6.71 22.78 3.27
C ARG A 381 7.23 24.08 3.86
N GLY A 382 6.32 24.92 4.34
CA GLY A 382 6.66 26.10 5.13
C GLY A 382 6.53 27.41 4.36
N ALA A 383 7.46 28.33 4.58
CA ALA A 383 7.39 29.73 4.15
C ALA A 383 7.77 29.93 2.67
N PHE A 384 6.97 29.38 1.77
CA PHE A 384 7.03 29.66 0.33
C PHE A 384 5.85 30.53 -0.10
N ASN A 385 5.99 31.24 -1.22
CA ASN A 385 4.88 32.02 -1.79
C ASN A 385 3.76 31.12 -2.32
N GLY A 386 4.13 29.93 -2.81
CA GLY A 386 3.22 28.97 -3.39
C GLY A 386 2.71 29.34 -4.78
N THR A 387 1.92 28.44 -5.32
CA THR A 387 1.24 28.51 -6.61
C THR A 387 -0.26 28.31 -6.40
N ALA A 388 -1.05 28.33 -7.48
CA ALA A 388 -2.49 28.07 -7.40
C ALA A 388 -2.84 26.67 -6.83
N GLU A 389 -1.91 25.72 -6.93
CA GLU A 389 -2.09 24.32 -6.52
C GLU A 389 -1.61 24.04 -5.10
N SER A 390 -1.03 25.03 -4.41
CA SER A 390 -0.50 24.84 -3.05
C SER A 390 -1.61 24.73 -2.01
N GLY A 391 -1.50 23.74 -1.11
CA GLY A 391 -2.29 23.70 0.11
C GLY A 391 -1.82 24.78 1.08
N LYS A 392 -2.73 25.67 1.50
CA LYS A 392 -2.41 26.74 2.45
C LYS A 392 -2.52 26.24 3.90
N THR A 393 -1.51 26.50 4.70
CA THR A 393 -1.44 26.23 6.13
C THR A 393 -1.04 27.51 6.87
N GLN A 394 -0.99 27.47 8.20
CA GLN A 394 -0.55 28.59 9.00
C GLN A 394 0.39 28.10 10.10
N THR A 395 1.57 28.71 10.19
CA THR A 395 2.57 28.41 11.23
C THR A 395 2.93 29.72 11.92
N GLN A 396 2.73 29.78 13.24
CA GLN A 396 2.99 30.98 14.05
C GLN A 396 2.26 32.24 13.52
N GLY A 397 1.02 32.07 13.05
CA GLY A 397 0.22 33.18 12.50
C GLY A 397 0.61 33.60 11.07
N LYS A 398 1.71 33.09 10.51
CA LYS A 398 2.17 33.38 9.14
C LYS A 398 1.65 32.32 8.15
N PRO A 399 1.22 32.71 6.94
CA PRO A 399 0.74 31.76 5.94
C PRO A 399 1.90 30.90 5.45
N THR A 400 1.75 29.59 5.53
CA THR A 400 2.70 28.60 5.03
C THR A 400 2.01 27.73 4.00
N ILE A 401 2.78 26.94 3.25
CA ILE A 401 2.22 26.01 2.28
C ILE A 401 2.73 24.59 2.46
N VAL A 402 1.96 23.66 1.90
CA VAL A 402 2.40 22.30 1.58
C VAL A 402 2.04 22.05 0.11
N GLN A 403 3.02 21.74 -0.72
CA GLN A 403 2.80 21.44 -2.13
C GLN A 403 3.70 20.29 -2.59
N ARG A 404 3.17 19.42 -3.44
CA ARG A 404 3.95 18.40 -4.16
C ARG A 404 4.28 18.91 -5.55
N LEU A 405 5.54 18.80 -5.95
CA LEU A 405 6.05 19.28 -7.22
C LEU A 405 6.66 18.11 -7.99
N GLU A 406 6.42 18.09 -9.30
CA GLU A 406 7.09 17.17 -10.21
C GLU A 406 8.56 17.57 -10.39
N LEU A 407 9.46 16.61 -10.17
CA LEU A 407 10.89 16.75 -10.42
C LEU A 407 11.21 16.36 -11.86
N ALA A 408 11.94 17.23 -12.54
CA ALA A 408 12.59 16.89 -13.79
C ALA A 408 13.98 16.30 -13.52
N ARG A 409 14.48 15.51 -14.47
CA ARG A 409 15.79 14.87 -14.34
C ARG A 409 16.89 15.92 -14.20
N GLY A 410 17.57 15.92 -13.06
CA GLY A 410 18.67 16.84 -12.76
C GLY A 410 18.27 18.09 -11.98
N ASP A 411 17.01 18.21 -11.56
CA ASP A 411 16.55 19.31 -10.71
C ASP A 411 17.36 19.40 -9.40
N ARG A 412 17.68 20.64 -9.03
CA ARG A 412 18.37 20.97 -7.78
C ARG A 412 17.48 21.80 -6.88
N LEU A 413 17.95 22.05 -5.65
CA LEU A 413 17.21 22.79 -4.63
C LEU A 413 16.65 24.12 -5.15
N ARG A 414 17.42 24.86 -5.95
CA ARG A 414 16.94 26.13 -6.53
C ARG A 414 15.74 25.97 -7.46
N ASP A 415 15.71 24.90 -8.27
CA ASP A 415 14.67 24.68 -9.26
C ASP A 415 13.34 24.37 -8.54
N VAL A 416 13.43 23.61 -7.45
CA VAL A 416 12.31 23.34 -6.54
C VAL A 416 11.79 24.62 -5.90
N VAL A 417 12.68 25.49 -5.40
CA VAL A 417 12.28 26.80 -4.82
C VAL A 417 11.57 27.67 -5.86
N VAL A 418 12.06 27.71 -7.10
CA VAL A 418 11.43 28.47 -8.20
C VAL A 418 10.05 27.89 -8.55
N LYS A 419 9.95 26.56 -8.70
CA LYS A 419 8.69 25.85 -8.95
C LYS A 419 7.65 26.06 -7.85
N ALA A 420 8.11 26.23 -6.60
CA ALA A 420 7.26 26.57 -5.45
C ALA A 420 6.80 28.05 -5.42
N GLY A 421 7.12 28.86 -6.44
CA GLY A 421 6.79 30.29 -6.48
C GLY A 421 7.78 31.19 -5.71
N GLY A 422 8.93 30.65 -5.30
CA GLY A 422 9.92 31.33 -4.47
C GLY A 422 9.62 31.28 -2.98
N VAL A 423 10.57 31.78 -2.19
CA VAL A 423 10.47 31.89 -0.73
C VAL A 423 9.65 33.13 -0.32
N ALA A 424 8.91 33.02 0.78
CA ALA A 424 8.17 34.15 1.33
C ALA A 424 9.10 35.19 1.97
N SER A 425 8.67 36.45 2.06
CA SER A 425 9.48 37.52 2.66
C SER A 425 9.74 37.34 4.15
N PHE A 426 8.90 36.58 4.83
CA PHE A 426 9.04 36.21 6.24
C PHE A 426 9.65 34.81 6.42
N ALA A 427 10.26 34.23 5.39
CA ALA A 427 10.94 32.96 5.47
C ALA A 427 12.29 33.07 6.18
N ASP A 428 12.65 32.05 6.95
CA ASP A 428 14.01 31.91 7.42
C ASP A 428 14.86 31.15 6.40
N LEU A 429 15.72 31.89 5.71
CA LEU A 429 16.55 31.32 4.66
C LEU A 429 17.76 30.56 5.20
N HIS A 430 18.26 30.88 6.39
CA HIS A 430 19.46 30.26 6.95
C HIS A 430 19.19 28.89 7.56
N LEU A 431 17.96 28.63 8.00
CA LEU A 431 17.56 27.38 8.65
C LEU A 431 16.69 26.48 7.78
N ALA A 432 16.72 26.67 6.46
CA ALA A 432 16.11 25.70 5.57
C ALA A 432 16.83 24.35 5.66
N PHE A 433 16.11 23.28 5.39
CA PHE A 433 16.66 21.94 5.36
C PHE A 433 15.89 21.04 4.40
N VAL A 434 16.55 19.97 3.96
CA VAL A 434 15.94 18.89 3.18
C VAL A 434 15.91 17.65 4.05
N ASP A 435 14.72 17.13 4.32
CA ASP A 435 14.55 15.82 4.95
C ASP A 435 14.50 14.75 3.84
N ARG A 436 15.53 13.89 3.79
CA ARG A 436 15.68 12.80 2.81
C ARG A 436 15.42 11.45 3.46
N ALA A 437 14.49 10.68 2.88
CA ALA A 437 14.08 9.39 3.42
C ALA A 437 14.79 8.22 2.73
N ASP A 438 16.04 7.94 3.12
CA ASP A 438 16.76 6.73 2.68
C ASP A 438 16.62 5.62 3.73
N ALA A 439 15.62 4.75 3.57
CA ALA A 439 15.46 3.43 4.24
C ALA A 439 15.77 3.37 5.76
N GLY A 440 15.55 4.45 6.52
CA GLY A 440 15.87 4.59 7.94
C GLY A 440 15.35 5.92 8.53
N PRO A 441 15.75 6.30 9.77
CA PRO A 441 15.39 7.61 10.31
C PRO A 441 15.99 8.68 9.39
N GLY A 442 15.12 9.42 8.70
CA GLY A 442 15.49 10.30 7.58
C GLY A 442 16.68 11.22 7.86
N GLN A 443 17.53 11.40 6.86
CA GLN A 443 18.67 12.30 6.94
C GLN A 443 18.19 13.74 6.78
N ARG A 444 18.43 14.57 7.79
CA ARG A 444 18.21 16.02 7.69
C ARG A 444 19.47 16.70 7.16
N ILE A 445 19.36 17.28 5.97
CA ILE A 445 20.43 18.01 5.29
C ILE A 445 20.19 19.51 5.49
N PRO A 446 20.96 20.22 6.34
CA PRO A 446 20.83 21.66 6.48
C PRO A 446 21.26 22.35 5.18
N VAL A 447 20.50 23.34 4.72
CA VAL A 447 20.80 24.13 3.52
C VAL A 447 20.55 25.60 3.79
N ASP A 448 21.52 26.44 3.43
CA ASP A 448 21.38 27.89 3.58
C ASP A 448 20.89 28.51 2.27
N LEU A 449 19.60 28.85 2.23
CA LEU A 449 18.97 29.49 1.08
C LEU A 449 19.40 30.94 0.89
N HIS A 450 19.86 31.64 1.93
CA HIS A 450 20.41 32.98 1.76
C HIS A 450 21.70 32.90 0.96
N ARG A 451 22.59 31.99 1.34
CA ARG A 451 23.83 31.74 0.59
C ARG A 451 23.54 31.24 -0.83
N LEU A 452 22.55 30.37 -1.01
CA LEU A 452 22.16 29.87 -2.33
C LEU A 452 21.57 30.95 -3.25
N LEU A 453 20.60 31.72 -2.76
CA LEU A 453 19.77 32.61 -3.59
C LEU A 453 20.34 34.03 -3.69
N VAL A 454 20.97 34.53 -2.62
CA VAL A 454 21.49 35.90 -2.53
C VAL A 454 22.98 35.93 -2.86
N GLU A 455 23.78 35.13 -2.15
CA GLU A 455 25.25 35.08 -2.35
C GLU A 455 25.65 34.23 -3.56
N LYS A 456 24.69 33.47 -4.15
CA LYS A 456 24.87 32.59 -5.30
C LYS A 456 25.91 31.48 -5.06
N ASP A 457 26.00 30.99 -3.82
CA ASP A 457 26.85 29.87 -3.45
C ASP A 457 26.23 28.54 -3.94
N GLU A 458 26.80 27.99 -5.03
CA GLU A 458 26.38 26.71 -5.61
C GLU A 458 26.62 25.52 -4.68
N THR A 459 27.44 25.63 -3.63
CA THR A 459 27.65 24.52 -2.68
C THR A 459 26.37 24.16 -1.92
N GLN A 460 25.45 25.11 -1.78
CA GLN A 460 24.13 24.91 -1.17
C GLN A 460 23.10 24.33 -2.16
N ASN A 461 23.42 24.29 -3.47
CA ASN A 461 22.50 23.87 -4.53
C ASN A 461 22.50 22.35 -4.72
N ILE A 462 22.11 21.61 -3.69
CA ILE A 462 22.14 20.15 -3.69
C ILE A 462 21.15 19.56 -4.72
N ALA A 463 21.49 18.38 -5.24
CA ALA A 463 20.59 17.62 -6.10
C ALA A 463 19.42 17.07 -5.26
N ILE A 464 18.20 17.28 -5.75
CA ILE A 464 16.98 16.81 -5.09
C ILE A 464 16.64 15.43 -5.61
N GLN A 465 16.18 14.58 -4.71
CA GLN A 465 15.80 13.21 -4.98
C GLN A 465 14.29 13.02 -4.78
N ASN A 466 13.77 11.96 -5.39
CA ASN A 466 12.37 11.58 -5.22
C ASN A 466 12.05 11.35 -3.74
N GLY A 467 10.96 11.91 -3.26
CA GLY A 467 10.51 11.80 -1.88
C GLY A 467 11.20 12.76 -0.90
N ASP A 468 12.15 13.60 -1.34
CA ASP A 468 12.70 14.66 -0.51
C ASP A 468 11.60 15.62 -0.04
N VAL A 469 11.74 16.11 1.20
CA VAL A 469 10.89 17.16 1.74
C VAL A 469 11.74 18.40 2.00
N VAL A 470 11.55 19.43 1.19
CA VAL A 470 12.22 20.72 1.36
C VAL A 470 11.42 21.58 2.31
N VAL A 471 12.00 21.92 3.46
CA VAL A 471 11.34 22.70 4.50
C VAL A 471 12.02 24.06 4.64
N VAL A 472 11.22 25.11 4.55
CA VAL A 472 11.65 26.48 4.82
C VAL A 472 10.88 27.00 6.04
N PRO A 473 11.51 27.12 7.22
CA PRO A 473 10.84 27.63 8.40
C PRO A 473 10.38 29.08 8.23
N VAL A 474 9.41 29.49 9.05
CA VAL A 474 9.08 30.91 9.21
C VAL A 474 10.17 31.59 10.04
N PHE A 475 10.50 32.84 9.71
CA PHE A 475 11.39 33.67 10.51
C PHE A 475 10.70 34.00 11.83
N GLU A 476 11.30 33.59 12.94
CA GLU A 476 10.81 33.93 14.28
C GLU A 476 11.26 35.34 14.61
N ASP A 477 10.34 36.26 14.88
CA ASP A 477 10.62 37.65 15.26
C ASP A 477 10.36 37.89 16.76
N LYS A 478 10.46 36.82 17.57
CA LYS A 478 10.16 36.85 19.00
C LYS A 478 11.28 36.24 19.83
N VAL A 479 11.43 36.73 21.05
CA VAL A 479 12.29 36.17 22.09
C VAL A 479 11.39 35.57 23.16
N TYR A 480 11.66 34.35 23.58
CA TYR A 480 10.86 33.67 24.59
C TYR A 480 11.49 33.83 25.95
N VAL A 481 10.74 34.34 26.93
CA VAL A 481 11.18 34.39 28.32
C VAL A 481 10.38 33.37 29.11
N VAL A 482 11.06 32.37 29.67
CA VAL A 482 10.45 31.20 30.32
C VAL A 482 11.08 30.90 31.67
N GLY A 483 10.33 30.20 32.52
CA GLY A 483 10.74 29.84 33.89
C GLY A 483 10.17 30.78 34.96
N GLU A 484 10.94 31.02 36.02
CA GLU A 484 10.55 31.79 37.20
C GLU A 484 10.57 33.31 36.97
N VAL A 485 9.64 33.76 36.12
CA VAL A 485 9.43 35.17 35.77
C VAL A 485 7.96 35.52 36.00
N LYS A 486 7.64 36.80 36.23
CA LYS A 486 6.26 37.19 36.57
C LYS A 486 5.27 36.93 35.43
N THR A 487 5.70 37.12 34.19
CA THR A 487 4.85 36.93 33.01
C THR A 487 5.64 36.19 31.92
N PRO A 488 5.75 34.85 32.02
CA PRO A 488 6.40 34.04 31.00
C PRO A 488 5.67 34.17 29.66
N GLY A 489 6.42 34.22 28.56
CA GLY A 489 5.81 34.34 27.24
C GLY A 489 6.76 34.81 26.15
N ALA A 490 6.21 34.98 24.96
CA ALA A 490 6.91 35.52 23.81
C ALA A 490 6.92 37.06 23.85
N GLN A 491 8.06 37.65 23.59
CA GLN A 491 8.29 39.09 23.51
C GLN A 491 8.72 39.44 22.09
N ASP A 492 8.30 40.58 21.57
CA ASP A 492 8.75 41.01 20.23
C ASP A 492 10.25 41.30 20.23
N TYR A 493 10.94 40.77 19.22
CA TYR A 493 12.36 40.98 19.07
C TYR A 493 12.69 42.44 18.72
N ARG A 494 13.65 42.97 19.46
CA ARG A 494 14.27 44.28 19.33
C ARG A 494 15.79 44.12 19.47
N PRO A 495 16.58 44.53 18.46
CA PRO A 495 18.02 44.29 18.43
C PRO A 495 18.81 45.08 19.48
N ASP A 496 18.22 46.14 20.04
CA ASP A 496 18.77 46.98 21.09
C ASP A 496 18.61 46.40 22.50
N LEU A 497 17.75 45.38 22.67
CA LEU A 497 17.45 44.81 23.98
C LEU A 497 18.37 43.65 24.35
N THR A 498 18.91 43.70 25.56
CA THR A 498 19.69 42.66 26.20
C THR A 498 18.80 41.58 26.82
N PRO A 499 19.32 40.37 27.11
CA PRO A 499 18.54 39.32 27.78
C PRO A 499 17.89 39.76 29.10
N ARG A 500 18.55 40.67 29.84
CA ARG A 500 18.06 41.21 31.10
C ARG A 500 16.88 42.16 30.90
N GLU A 501 16.87 42.92 29.81
CA GLU A 501 15.79 43.82 29.47
C GLU A 501 14.57 43.06 28.97
N TYR A 502 14.75 41.96 28.22
CA TYR A 502 13.64 41.03 27.93
C TYR A 502 13.05 40.41 29.19
N LEU A 503 13.90 40.02 30.13
CA LEU A 503 13.43 39.54 31.43
C LEU A 503 12.67 40.62 32.21
N ALA A 504 13.11 41.87 32.15
CA ALA A 504 12.40 42.99 32.75
C ALA A 504 11.04 43.25 32.06
N ALA A 505 10.99 43.18 30.73
CA ALA A 505 9.77 43.27 29.94
C ALA A 505 8.77 42.16 30.27
N ALA A 506 9.26 40.97 30.64
CA ALA A 506 8.47 39.85 31.18
C ALA A 506 8.03 40.05 32.65
N GLY A 507 8.10 41.29 33.18
CA GLY A 507 7.71 41.65 34.55
C GLY A 507 8.81 41.42 35.61
N GLY A 508 9.99 40.97 35.18
CA GLY A 508 11.13 40.65 36.05
C GLY A 508 11.06 39.26 36.69
N PRO A 509 12.11 38.86 37.43
CA PRO A 509 12.16 37.58 38.11
C PRO A 509 11.10 37.44 39.21
N SER A 510 10.62 36.21 39.43
CA SER A 510 9.79 35.87 40.59
C SER A 510 10.62 35.87 41.89
N SER A 511 9.95 35.79 43.05
CA SER A 511 10.63 35.65 44.35
C SER A 511 11.41 34.34 44.51
N ARG A 512 11.18 33.36 43.63
CA ARG A 512 11.80 32.02 43.62
C ARG A 512 12.80 31.86 42.47
N ALA A 513 13.06 32.91 41.70
CA ALA A 513 13.97 32.91 40.58
C ALA A 513 15.44 32.81 40.98
N LYS A 514 16.17 31.87 40.38
CA LYS A 514 17.63 31.73 40.55
C LYS A 514 18.37 32.49 39.45
N MET A 515 18.43 33.82 39.60
CA MET A 515 19.01 34.73 38.61
C MET A 515 20.45 34.40 38.17
N ARG A 516 21.29 33.90 39.08
CA ARG A 516 22.68 33.53 38.77
C ARG A 516 22.81 32.30 37.88
N ALA A 517 21.74 31.52 37.73
CA ALA A 517 21.68 30.34 36.88
C ALA A 517 20.80 30.57 35.65
N ALA A 518 20.38 31.81 35.38
CA ALA A 518 19.62 32.14 34.18
C ALA A 518 20.51 31.97 32.94
N THR A 519 19.93 31.41 31.89
CA THR A 519 20.63 31.10 30.64
C THR A 519 19.87 31.64 29.44
N VAL A 520 20.59 31.88 28.34
CA VAL A 520 20.01 32.24 27.05
C VAL A 520 20.39 31.14 26.07
N THR A 521 19.39 30.47 25.52
CA THR A 521 19.56 29.45 24.49
C THR A 521 19.25 30.08 23.15
N PHE A 522 20.24 30.12 22.25
CA PHE A 522 20.10 30.65 20.90
C PHE A 522 19.55 29.59 19.96
N ARG A 523 19.10 30.02 18.78
CA ARG A 523 18.44 29.15 17.80
C ARG A 523 19.34 28.05 17.23
N ASN A 524 20.65 28.28 17.23
CA ASN A 524 21.66 27.27 16.89
C ASN A 524 21.89 26.21 17.99
N GLY A 525 21.13 26.26 19.09
CA GLY A 525 21.21 25.35 20.22
C GLY A 525 22.31 25.67 21.23
N ARG A 526 23.10 26.74 21.03
CA ARG A 526 24.13 27.16 21.98
C ARG A 526 23.50 27.88 23.17
N THR A 527 23.92 27.51 24.36
CA THR A 527 23.42 28.07 25.61
C THR A 527 24.51 28.85 26.31
N TYR A 528 24.20 30.09 26.67
CA TYR A 528 25.11 30.98 27.39
C TYR A 528 24.54 31.32 28.75
N ALA A 529 25.41 31.56 29.73
CA ALA A 529 24.97 32.22 30.97
C ALA A 529 24.44 33.61 30.62
N MET A 530 23.32 34.02 31.22
CA MET A 530 22.65 35.27 30.86
C MET A 530 23.54 36.52 31.01
N ALA A 531 24.53 36.47 31.91
CA ALA A 531 25.49 37.56 32.12
C ALA A 531 26.56 37.67 31.02
N GLU A 532 26.81 36.58 30.29
CA GLU A 532 27.87 36.46 29.27
C GLU A 532 27.29 36.25 27.87
N ALA A 533 25.96 36.30 27.75
CA ALA A 533 25.28 36.06 26.50
C ALA A 533 25.59 37.20 25.49
N PRO A 534 25.88 36.87 24.22
CA PRO A 534 25.94 37.87 23.16
C PRO A 534 24.56 38.55 22.96
N PRO A 535 24.48 39.62 22.14
CA PRO A 535 23.20 40.24 21.78
C PRO A 535 22.17 39.18 21.39
N VAL A 536 20.95 39.32 21.91
CA VAL A 536 19.89 38.32 21.69
C VAL A 536 19.58 38.25 20.21
N GLU A 537 19.27 37.05 19.72
CA GLU A 537 18.80 36.84 18.34
C GLU A 537 17.31 36.49 18.34
N PRO A 538 16.61 36.73 17.23
CA PRO A 538 15.23 36.27 17.08
C PRO A 538 15.11 34.73 17.26
N GLY A 539 14.12 34.29 18.01
CA GLY A 539 13.89 32.89 18.41
C GLY A 539 14.68 32.44 19.65
N ALA A 540 15.51 33.30 20.26
CA ALA A 540 16.24 32.95 21.48
C ALA A 540 15.30 32.75 22.68
N VAL A 541 15.69 31.84 23.59
CA VAL A 541 14.94 31.50 24.80
C VAL A 541 15.74 31.89 26.04
N VAL A 542 15.26 32.90 26.76
CA VAL A 542 15.77 33.31 28.07
C VAL A 542 15.10 32.44 29.13
N THR A 543 15.86 31.54 29.73
CA THR A 543 15.38 30.60 30.74
C THR A 543 15.84 31.03 32.13
N VAL A 544 14.90 31.24 33.04
CA VAL A 544 15.17 31.58 34.44
C VAL A 544 14.76 30.39 35.33
N PRO A 545 15.72 29.62 35.87
CA PRO A 545 15.39 28.46 36.69
C PRO A 545 14.89 28.83 38.09
N GLU A 546 14.15 27.93 38.74
CA GLU A 546 13.73 28.06 40.14
C GLU A 546 14.88 27.72 41.12
N VAL A 547 14.86 28.35 42.29
CA VAL A 547 15.65 27.92 43.44
C VAL A 547 15.06 26.62 44.00
N ALA A 548 15.77 25.50 43.78
CA ALA A 548 15.24 24.16 44.04
C ALA A 548 14.77 23.86 45.49
N VAL A 549 15.30 24.49 46.56
CA VAL A 549 14.81 24.25 47.94
C VAL A 549 15.18 25.40 48.88
N LYS A 550 14.23 25.84 49.72
CA LYS A 550 14.48 26.68 50.92
C LYS A 550 14.55 25.78 52.16
N TRP A 551 15.63 25.01 52.24
CA TRP A 551 16.01 23.98 53.24
C TRP A 551 15.89 24.32 54.73
N TRP A 552 15.36 25.48 55.12
CA TRP A 552 15.09 25.85 56.52
C TRP A 552 13.60 25.98 56.83
N GLN A 553 12.74 26.31 55.85
CA GLN A 553 11.32 26.53 56.11
C GLN A 553 10.58 25.22 56.41
N ASP A 554 10.92 24.13 55.71
CA ASP A 554 10.34 22.80 55.96
C ASP A 554 10.81 22.22 57.30
N TYR A 555 12.02 22.54 57.75
CA TYR A 555 12.49 22.17 59.09
C TYR A 555 11.77 22.97 60.18
N VAL A 556 11.42 24.24 59.96
CA VAL A 556 10.67 25.03 60.95
C VAL A 556 9.24 24.49 61.10
N THR A 557 8.57 24.11 60.02
CA THR A 557 7.24 23.46 60.09
C THR A 557 7.33 22.07 60.73
N ILE A 558 8.30 21.23 60.34
CA ILE A 558 8.51 19.93 60.98
C ILE A 558 8.86 20.10 62.47
N ALA A 559 9.74 21.04 62.82
CA ALA A 559 10.09 21.34 64.21
C ALA A 559 8.89 21.87 64.99
N SER A 560 8.01 22.68 64.39
CA SER A 560 6.77 23.12 65.04
C SER A 560 5.81 21.96 65.30
N PHE A 561 5.71 21.00 64.38
CA PHE A 561 4.94 19.77 64.57
C PHE A 561 5.52 18.91 65.70
N VAL A 562 6.84 18.69 65.69
CA VAL A 562 7.53 17.95 66.75
C VAL A 562 7.38 18.64 68.11
N ALA A 563 7.53 19.97 68.16
CA ALA A 563 7.31 20.74 69.39
C ALA A 563 5.87 20.56 69.90
N SER A 564 4.86 20.63 69.02
CA SER A 564 3.47 20.38 69.41
C SER A 564 3.25 18.97 69.98
N LEU A 565 3.92 17.95 69.40
CA LEU A 565 3.83 16.57 69.84
C LEU A 565 4.50 16.34 71.20
N VAL A 566 5.65 16.99 71.43
CA VAL A 566 6.36 16.99 72.71
C VAL A 566 5.53 17.72 73.78
N THR A 567 4.90 18.86 73.46
CA THR A 567 3.99 19.55 74.37
C THR A 567 2.77 18.70 74.71
N ALA A 568 2.18 18.01 73.74
CA ALA A 568 1.09 17.08 73.98
C ALA A 568 1.52 15.89 74.86
N TYR A 569 2.68 15.29 74.58
CA TYR A 569 3.24 14.20 75.38
C TYR A 569 3.59 14.64 76.80
N THR A 570 4.22 15.79 76.98
CA THR A 570 4.53 16.33 78.32
C THR A 570 3.28 16.72 79.08
N GLY A 571 2.25 17.26 78.41
CA GLY A 571 0.93 17.48 79.02
C GLY A 571 0.32 16.18 79.53
N ILE A 572 0.34 15.11 78.71
CA ILE A 572 -0.09 13.76 79.12
C ILE A 572 0.78 13.24 80.28
N PHE A 573 2.11 13.35 80.19
CA PHE A 573 3.03 12.87 81.23
C PHE A 573 2.84 13.60 82.56
N ILE A 574 2.62 14.92 82.58
CA ILE A 574 2.33 15.68 83.80
C ILE A 574 0.98 15.28 84.39
N LEU A 575 -0.02 15.02 83.54
CA LEU A 575 -1.34 14.52 83.97
C LEU A 575 -1.26 13.12 84.60
N PHE A 576 -0.31 12.28 84.19
CA PHE A 576 -0.19 10.89 84.64
C PHE A 576 0.97 10.61 85.63
N ASN A 577 1.96 11.50 85.77
CA ASN A 577 3.19 11.25 86.54
C ASN A 577 3.64 12.45 87.42
N GLY A 578 2.73 13.35 87.81
CA GLY A 578 3.01 14.34 88.86
C GLY A 578 3.40 13.67 90.20
N PRO A 579 4.34 14.23 90.99
CA PRO A 579 4.86 13.58 92.19
C PRO A 579 3.78 13.44 93.27
N ILE A 580 3.53 12.20 93.69
CA ILE A 580 2.76 11.89 94.90
C ILE A 580 3.71 12.09 96.08
N LYS A 581 3.44 13.12 96.90
CA LYS A 581 4.09 13.31 98.22
C LYS A 581 3.63 12.21 99.19
N ALA A 582 4.58 11.80 100.01
CA ALA A 582 4.57 10.72 100.98
C ALA A 582 3.46 10.80 102.04
N ASN A 583 3.08 9.62 102.55
CA ASN A 583 3.01 9.37 103.98
C ASN A 583 4.13 8.39 104.34
#